data_AF-A0A9Q4E7B9-F1
#
_entry.id   AF-A0A9Q4E7B9-F1
#
_cell.length_a   1.000
_cell.length_b   1.000
_cell.length_c   1.000
_cell.angle_alpha   90.00
_cell.angle_beta   90.00
_cell.angle_gamma   90.00
#
_symmetry.space_group_name_H-M   'P 1'
#
loop_
_entity.id
_entity.type
_entity.pdbx_description
1 polymer ?
#
loop_
_entity_poly.entity_id
_entity_poly.type
_entity_poly.pdbx_seq_one_letter_code
_entity_poly.pdbx_strand_id
1 'polypeptide(L)'
;MKMKKTIVSLLSVSAVVLSIGGQASAKEATQNSVMVPESQTAPASLAPIEAKLADFNIQVGHAKPLPSHLLGSGFSYHSDNKAVFTVDAYGIVTGQSVGQGKLTVFKNGSLYGQLSVSVYR
;
A
#
# COMPACT_ATOMS: atom_id res chain seq x y z
N MET A 1 -41.41 -39.36 11.11
CA MET A 1 -42.79 -38.84 10.98
C MET A 1 -42.75 -37.63 10.06
N LYS A 2 -43.44 -37.71 8.90
CA LYS A 2 -43.60 -36.62 7.93
C LYS A 2 -44.57 -35.59 8.50
N MET A 3 -44.23 -34.30 8.46
CA MET A 3 -45.22 -33.24 8.54
C MET A 3 -45.10 -32.36 7.29
N LYS A 4 -46.14 -32.47 6.47
CA LYS A 4 -46.49 -31.65 5.32
C LYS A 4 -47.70 -30.82 5.75
N LYS A 5 -47.71 -29.52 5.44
CA LYS A 5 -48.86 -28.58 5.37
C LYS A 5 -48.28 -27.15 5.28
N THR A 6 -48.74 -26.15 4.54
CA THR A 6 -49.81 -25.93 3.54
C THR A 6 -49.73 -24.40 3.28
N ILE A 7 -49.64 -23.99 2.00
CA ILE A 7 -50.16 -22.77 1.29
C ILE A 7 -50.77 -21.60 2.15
N VAL A 8 -50.75 -20.30 1.83
CA VAL A 8 -51.03 -19.53 0.60
C VAL A 8 -50.57 -18.06 0.82
N SER A 9 -50.07 -17.42 -0.24
CA SER A 9 -50.13 -15.99 -0.63
C SER A 9 -50.72 -14.96 0.34
N LEU A 10 -49.95 -13.89 0.60
CA LEU A 10 -50.49 -12.54 0.68
C LEU A 10 -49.63 -11.59 -0.18
N LEU A 11 -50.28 -11.07 -1.22
CA LEU A 11 -49.90 -9.90 -1.97
C LEU A 11 -49.49 -8.77 -1.02
N SER A 12 -48.27 -8.28 -1.15
CA SER A 12 -47.96 -6.90 -0.79
C SER A 12 -47.15 -6.32 -1.93
N VAL A 13 -47.88 -5.73 -2.89
CA VAL A 13 -47.31 -4.96 -3.98
C VAL A 13 -47.04 -3.56 -3.44
N SER A 14 -45.82 -3.31 -2.96
CA SER A 14 -45.36 -1.94 -2.78
C SER A 14 -44.76 -1.48 -4.11
N ALA A 15 -45.62 -0.90 -4.96
CA ALA A 15 -45.20 -0.17 -6.14
C ALA A 15 -44.61 1.17 -5.69
N VAL A 16 -43.28 1.25 -5.61
CA VAL A 16 -42.57 2.53 -5.59
C VAL A 16 -42.01 2.73 -6.99
N VAL A 17 -42.68 3.60 -7.75
CA VAL A 17 -42.18 4.14 -9.02
C VAL A 17 -42.02 5.64 -8.84
N LEU A 18 -40.77 6.10 -8.72
CA LEU A 18 -40.39 7.43 -9.18
C LEU A 18 -39.07 7.31 -9.92
N SER A 19 -39.21 7.45 -11.24
CA SER A 19 -38.16 7.56 -12.22
C SER A 19 -37.23 8.72 -11.90
N ILE A 20 -35.93 8.44 -11.86
CA ILE A 20 -34.90 9.44 -12.13
C ILE A 20 -34.02 8.83 -13.21
N GLY A 21 -34.14 9.40 -14.41
CA GLY A 21 -33.37 9.00 -15.58
C GLY A 21 -31.87 9.18 -15.33
N GLY A 22 -31.11 8.18 -15.73
CA GLY A 22 -29.66 8.14 -15.63
C GLY A 22 -29.15 6.97 -16.45
N GLN A 23 -29.15 7.14 -17.77
CA GLN A 23 -28.60 6.20 -18.73
C GLN A 23 -27.07 6.16 -18.54
N ALA A 24 -26.51 5.03 -18.14
CA ALA A 24 -25.31 4.42 -18.72
C ALA A 24 -24.85 3.23 -17.87
N SER A 25 -24.72 2.11 -18.56
CA SER A 25 -24.32 0.80 -18.09
C SER A 25 -22.81 0.70 -17.88
N ALA A 26 -22.41 0.17 -16.71
CA ALA A 26 -21.31 -0.78 -16.59
C ALA A 26 -21.52 -1.63 -15.31
N LYS A 27 -21.94 -2.89 -15.52
CA LYS A 27 -21.25 -4.12 -15.07
C LYS A 27 -20.08 -3.87 -14.06
N GLU A 28 -19.93 -4.49 -12.88
CA GLU A 28 -20.31 -5.79 -12.32
C GLU A 28 -20.23 -5.75 -10.79
N ALA A 29 -21.05 -6.56 -10.12
CA ALA A 29 -21.02 -6.83 -8.69
C ALA A 29 -19.77 -7.61 -8.24
N THR A 30 -19.30 -7.40 -7.00
CA THR A 30 -19.34 -8.40 -5.92
C THR A 30 -18.37 -8.04 -4.78
N GLN A 31 -19.00 -7.60 -3.68
CA GLN A 31 -18.76 -7.95 -2.27
C GLN A 31 -17.31 -8.01 -1.74
N ASN A 32 -16.99 -7.12 -0.80
CA ASN A 32 -17.04 -7.46 0.63
C ASN A 32 -16.92 -6.19 1.49
N SER A 33 -17.91 -5.99 2.33
CA SER A 33 -17.99 -4.94 3.33
C SER A 33 -16.94 -5.15 4.42
N VAL A 34 -16.07 -4.16 4.65
CA VAL A 34 -15.63 -3.83 6.02
C VAL A 34 -15.64 -2.31 6.14
N MET A 35 -16.63 -1.85 6.88
CA MET A 35 -16.76 -0.52 7.42
C MET A 35 -15.56 -0.22 8.33
N VAL A 36 -14.71 0.73 7.95
CA VAL A 36 -13.90 1.51 8.89
C VAL A 36 -14.24 2.98 8.69
N PRO A 37 -14.63 3.70 9.75
CA PRO A 37 -15.22 5.04 9.63
C PRO A 37 -14.24 6.04 9.03
N GLU A 38 -14.77 6.78 8.07
CA GLU A 38 -14.17 7.94 7.45
C GLU A 38 -13.88 9.00 8.53
N SER A 39 -12.60 9.25 8.77
CA SER A 39 -12.14 10.49 9.39
C SER A 39 -10.72 10.81 8.96
N GLN A 40 -10.66 11.83 8.10
CA GLN A 40 -9.62 12.84 8.03
C GLN A 40 -8.24 12.35 7.53
N THR A 41 -7.90 12.71 6.29
CA THR A 41 -7.05 13.89 6.01
C THR A 41 -6.77 13.97 4.51
N ALA A 42 -6.83 15.20 3.99
CA ALA A 42 -6.60 15.69 2.62
C ALA A 42 -5.79 14.81 1.64
N PRO A 43 -6.15 14.80 0.34
CA PRO A 43 -5.24 14.36 -0.70
C PRO A 43 -4.16 15.44 -0.86
N ALA A 44 -3.12 15.37 -0.04
CA ALA A 44 -1.86 16.02 -0.40
C ALA A 44 -1.32 15.25 -1.60
N SER A 45 -1.61 15.75 -2.81
CA SER A 45 -0.81 15.49 -4.00
C SER A 45 0.61 15.96 -3.73
N LEU A 46 1.38 15.15 -3.02
CA LEU A 46 2.83 15.27 -3.00
C LEU A 46 3.27 14.61 -4.30
N ALA A 47 3.35 15.41 -5.36
CA ALA A 47 4.13 15.02 -6.53
C ALA A 47 5.48 14.51 -5.99
N PRO A 48 5.86 13.25 -6.27
CA PRO A 48 7.12 12.74 -5.75
C PRO A 48 8.23 13.56 -6.38
N ILE A 49 8.91 14.35 -5.56
CA ILE A 49 10.21 14.90 -5.92
C ILE A 49 11.10 13.68 -6.19
N GLU A 50 11.33 13.38 -7.47
CA GLU A 50 12.19 12.29 -7.92
C GLU A 50 13.66 12.65 -7.65
N ALA A 51 14.02 12.73 -6.37
CA ALA A 51 15.41 12.74 -5.94
C ALA A 51 15.89 11.27 -5.92
N LYS A 52 16.36 10.78 -7.07
CA LYS A 52 17.12 9.52 -7.12
C LYS A 52 18.46 9.75 -6.40
N LEU A 53 18.65 9.12 -5.24
CA LEU A 53 19.74 9.37 -4.30
C LEU A 53 20.97 8.47 -4.53
N ALA A 54 21.27 8.15 -5.79
CA ALA A 54 22.30 7.20 -6.22
C ALA A 54 21.99 5.72 -5.95
N ASP A 55 22.74 4.86 -6.62
CA ASP A 55 22.62 3.40 -6.56
C ASP A 55 23.44 2.85 -5.37
N PHE A 56 22.84 1.96 -4.59
CA PHE A 56 23.42 1.40 -3.37
C PHE A 56 23.64 -0.10 -3.54
N ASN A 57 24.90 -0.51 -3.70
CA ASN A 57 25.27 -1.91 -3.83
C ASN A 57 25.70 -2.51 -2.48
N ILE A 58 25.33 -3.77 -2.25
CA ILE A 58 25.68 -4.52 -1.04
C ILE A 58 25.78 -6.02 -1.35
N GLN A 59 26.67 -6.73 -0.65
CA GLN A 59 26.74 -8.20 -0.76
C GLN A 59 25.68 -8.88 0.11
N VAL A 60 25.22 -10.05 -0.32
CA VAL A 60 24.38 -10.92 0.53
C VAL A 60 25.11 -11.24 1.84
N GLY A 61 24.38 -11.21 2.95
CA GLY A 61 24.90 -11.48 4.29
C GLY A 61 25.70 -10.32 4.90
N HIS A 62 25.88 -9.22 4.17
CA HIS A 62 26.57 -8.04 4.65
C HIS A 62 25.58 -6.93 4.99
N ALA A 63 26.00 -6.07 5.92
CA ALA A 63 25.30 -4.86 6.32
C ALA A 63 26.15 -3.64 6.00
N LYS A 64 25.55 -2.59 5.45
CA LYS A 64 26.22 -1.34 5.07
C LYS A 64 25.34 -0.16 5.47
N PRO A 65 25.89 0.83 6.21
CA PRO A 65 25.15 2.04 6.52
C PRO A 65 24.89 2.87 5.26
N LEU A 66 23.76 3.57 5.24
CA LEU A 66 23.49 4.60 4.25
C LEU A 66 24.51 5.75 4.38
N PRO A 67 24.70 6.56 3.31
CA PRO A 67 25.55 7.74 3.40
C PRO A 67 25.09 8.68 4.52
N SER A 68 26.03 9.33 5.20
CA SER A 68 25.78 10.15 6.39
C SER A 68 24.74 11.27 6.21
N HIS A 69 24.58 11.79 4.99
CA HIS A 69 23.55 12.77 4.65
C HIS A 69 22.11 12.23 4.74
N LEU A 70 21.96 10.89 4.67
CA LEU A 70 20.68 10.18 4.81
C LEU A 70 20.48 9.60 6.21
N LEU A 71 21.35 9.91 7.16
CA LEU A 71 21.30 9.44 8.53
C LEU A 71 21.00 10.62 9.47
N GLY A 72 20.40 10.32 10.62
CA GLY A 72 20.14 11.29 11.69
C GLY A 72 18.68 11.36 12.11
N SER A 73 18.38 12.34 12.97
CA SER A 73 17.04 12.53 13.53
C SER A 73 16.03 12.94 12.45
N GLY A 74 14.85 12.31 12.50
CA GLY A 74 13.76 12.59 11.57
C GLY A 74 13.85 11.82 10.25
N PHE A 75 14.87 10.97 10.05
CA PHE A 75 14.90 10.06 8.91
C PHE A 75 14.12 8.78 9.19
N SER A 76 13.36 8.35 8.19
CA SER A 76 12.64 7.07 8.20
C SER A 76 12.83 6.37 6.85
N TYR A 77 12.82 5.05 6.86
CA TYR A 77 13.19 4.24 5.69
C TYR A 77 12.12 3.20 5.39
N HIS A 78 11.85 2.99 4.10
CA HIS A 78 10.92 1.99 3.62
C HIS A 78 11.56 1.16 2.50
N SER A 79 11.67 -0.14 2.72
CA SER A 79 12.12 -1.11 1.71
C SER A 79 10.90 -1.68 1.00
N ASP A 80 10.88 -1.56 -0.33
CA ASP A 80 9.90 -2.18 -1.22
C ASP A 80 10.02 -3.71 -1.24
N ASN A 81 11.23 -4.25 -1.01
CA ASN A 81 11.49 -5.69 -1.06
C ASN A 81 12.34 -6.18 0.12
N LYS A 82 11.67 -6.42 1.25
CA LYS A 82 12.28 -6.92 2.49
C LYS A 82 12.90 -8.32 2.37
N ALA A 83 12.51 -9.11 1.36
CA ALA A 83 13.10 -10.43 1.10
C ALA A 83 14.50 -10.32 0.48
N VAL A 84 14.78 -9.25 -0.28
CA VAL A 84 16.08 -8.96 -0.89
C VAL A 84 16.97 -8.18 0.07
N PHE A 85 16.44 -7.14 0.70
CA PHE A 85 17.19 -6.32 1.65
C PHE A 85 16.30 -5.69 2.72
N THR A 86 16.85 -5.52 3.91
CA THR A 86 16.19 -4.82 5.01
C THR A 86 16.96 -3.56 5.36
N VAL A 87 16.28 -2.61 6.00
CA VAL A 87 16.88 -1.37 6.51
C VAL A 87 16.42 -1.19 7.94
N ASP A 88 17.35 -0.88 8.83
CA ASP A 88 17.08 -0.62 10.23
C ASP A 88 16.75 0.87 10.47
N ALA A 89 16.20 1.20 11.64
CA ALA A 89 15.93 2.57 12.08
C ALA A 89 17.20 3.45 12.09
N TYR A 90 18.37 2.87 12.30
CA TYR A 90 19.65 3.59 12.19
C TYR A 90 20.15 3.78 10.74
N GLY A 91 19.36 3.37 9.74
CA GLY A 91 19.74 3.48 8.33
C GLY A 91 20.82 2.49 7.91
N ILE A 92 20.91 1.33 8.60
CA ILE A 92 21.78 0.23 8.21
C ILE A 92 21.03 -0.71 7.27
N VAL A 93 21.51 -0.84 6.05
CA VAL A 93 20.93 -1.72 5.03
C VAL A 93 21.61 -3.08 5.07
N THR A 94 20.83 -4.15 5.16
CA THR A 94 21.34 -5.53 5.19
C THR A 94 20.83 -6.32 3.99
N GLY A 95 21.74 -6.91 3.22
CA GLY A 95 21.42 -7.74 2.06
C GLY A 95 21.07 -9.17 2.47
N GLN A 96 19.83 -9.60 2.21
CA GLN A 96 19.33 -10.93 2.58
C GLN A 96 19.42 -11.94 1.42
N SER A 97 19.11 -11.50 0.20
CA SER A 97 19.13 -12.33 -1.00
C SER A 97 19.56 -11.53 -2.21
N VAL A 98 20.18 -12.19 -3.20
CA VAL A 98 20.53 -11.57 -4.48
C VAL A 98 19.27 -11.02 -5.15
N GLY A 99 19.35 -9.80 -5.64
CA GLY A 99 18.21 -9.14 -6.28
C GLY A 99 18.36 -7.63 -6.31
N GLN A 100 17.33 -6.96 -6.78
CA GLN A 100 17.25 -5.50 -6.74
C GLN A 100 15.94 -5.08 -6.09
N GLY A 101 15.95 -3.90 -5.47
CA GLY A 101 14.73 -3.27 -4.99
C GLY A 101 14.93 -1.79 -4.72
N LYS A 102 13.86 -1.13 -4.30
CA LYS A 102 13.86 0.32 -4.07
C LYS A 102 13.75 0.62 -2.59
N LEU A 103 14.61 1.51 -2.12
CA LEU A 103 14.59 2.03 -0.77
C LEU A 103 14.11 3.47 -0.81
N THR A 104 12.95 3.72 -0.22
CA THR A 104 12.38 5.07 -0.08
C THR A 104 12.80 5.66 1.25
N VAL A 105 13.35 6.86 1.21
CA VAL A 105 13.78 7.61 2.39
C VAL A 105 12.83 8.76 2.61
N PHE A 106 12.41 8.94 3.86
CA PHE A 106 11.57 10.03 4.32
C PHE A 106 12.35 10.88 5.34
N LYS A 107 12.08 12.17 5.35
CA LYS A 107 12.66 13.12 6.31
C LYS A 107 11.53 13.97 6.90
N ASN A 108 11.37 13.92 8.23
CA ASN A 108 10.28 14.59 8.96
C ASN A 108 8.90 14.33 8.34
N GLY A 109 8.65 13.09 7.89
CA GLY A 109 7.38 12.67 7.27
C GLY A 109 7.21 13.06 5.79
N SER A 110 8.16 13.78 5.19
CA SER A 110 8.14 14.10 3.75
C SER A 110 9.05 13.17 2.96
N LEU A 111 8.66 12.83 1.72
CA LEU A 111 9.51 12.06 0.82
C LEU A 111 10.82 12.80 0.60
N TYR A 112 11.94 12.19 0.98
CA TYR A 112 13.27 12.76 0.81
C TYR A 112 13.91 12.29 -0.49
N GLY A 113 13.72 11.02 -0.83
CA GLY A 113 14.07 10.48 -2.14
C GLY A 113 14.12 8.95 -2.16
N GLN A 114 14.69 8.39 -3.22
CA GLN A 114 14.71 6.94 -3.46
C GLN A 114 16.10 6.46 -3.88
N LEU A 115 16.51 5.31 -3.35
CA LEU A 115 17.76 4.63 -3.69
C LEU A 115 17.43 3.30 -4.36
N SER A 116 18.15 2.99 -5.44
CA SER A 116 18.13 1.65 -6.04
C SER A 116 19.11 0.78 -5.29
N VAL A 117 18.62 -0.23 -4.58
CA VAL A 117 19.47 -1.19 -3.85
C VAL A 117 19.69 -2.42 -4.71
N SER A 118 20.95 -2.75 -4.96
CA SER A 118 21.36 -3.94 -5.71
C SER A 118 22.16 -4.87 -4.80
N VAL A 119 21.62 -6.06 -4.57
CA VAL A 119 22.26 -7.09 -3.74
C VAL A 119 22.91 -8.13 -4.64
N TYR A 120 24.22 -8.30 -4.49
CA TYR A 120 25.03 -9.23 -5.29
C TYR A 120 25.72 -10.28 -4.41
N ARG A 121 26.32 -11.31 -5.04
CA ARG A 121 27.08 -12.35 -4.33
C ARG A 121 28.52 -11.89 -4.10
#